data_AF-A0A7J0C8B1-F1
#
_entry.id   AF-A0A7J0C8B1-F1
#
_cell.length_a   1.000
_cell.length_b   1.000
_cell.length_c   1.000
_cell.angle_alpha   90.00
_cell.angle_beta   90.00
_cell.angle_gamma   90.00
#
_symmetry.space_group_name_H-M   'P 1'
#
loop_
_entity.id
_entity.type
_entity.pdbx_description
1 polymer ?
#
loop_
_entity_poly.entity_id
_entity_poly.type
_entity_poly.pdbx_seq_one_letter_code
_entity_poly.pdbx_strand_id
1 'polypeptide(L)'
;MADLGTDADTDTGTGTDTGTDIGGGPGIDLNADLGEGFGQWTLTDDDALLATVTSANVACGFHAGDPSVMRRVCEVAAERGVRIGAQVSYRDLAGFGRRGWTCPPPS
;
A
#
# COMPACT_ATOMS: atom_id res chain seq x y z
N MET A 1 16.72 -6.08 43.28
CA MET A 1 15.84 -5.02 43.82
C MET A 1 15.54 -4.13 42.63
N ALA A 2 14.26 -3.97 42.30
CA ALA A 2 13.81 -3.49 40.99
C ALA A 2 14.41 -2.14 40.59
N ASP A 3 14.91 -2.07 39.36
CA ASP A 3 15.21 -0.82 38.66
C ASP A 3 13.89 -0.34 38.04
N LEU A 4 13.43 0.84 38.45
CA LEU A 4 12.26 1.50 37.91
C LEU A 4 12.65 2.09 36.55
N GLY A 5 12.48 1.29 35.50
CA GLY A 5 12.59 1.77 34.12
C GLY A 5 11.48 2.76 33.81
N THR A 6 11.87 4.00 33.54
CA THR A 6 11.01 5.08 33.06
C THR A 6 10.31 4.66 31.77
N ASP A 7 8.98 4.68 31.76
CA ASP A 7 8.14 4.59 30.56
C ASP A 7 8.36 5.84 29.70
N ALA A 8 9.37 5.80 28.84
CA ALA A 8 9.59 6.81 27.81
C ALA A 8 8.84 6.39 26.54
N ASP A 9 7.57 6.78 26.46
CA ASP A 9 6.85 6.92 25.20
C ASP A 9 7.59 7.99 24.38
N THR A 10 8.54 7.54 23.56
CA THR A 10 9.40 8.42 22.77
C THR A 10 8.94 8.34 21.33
N ASP A 11 7.88 9.07 21.01
CA ASP A 11 7.58 9.50 19.65
C ASP A 11 8.61 10.56 19.23
N THR A 12 9.85 10.11 19.02
CA THR A 12 10.85 10.87 18.28
C THR A 12 10.87 10.31 16.88
N GLY A 13 10.11 10.98 16.01
CA GLY A 13 10.18 10.80 14.57
C GLY A 13 11.63 10.79 14.10
N THR A 14 12.13 9.60 13.82
CA THR A 14 13.30 9.35 13.00
C THR A 14 13.13 8.00 12.33
N GLY A 15 11.95 7.78 11.75
CA GLY A 15 11.81 6.78 10.70
C GLY A 15 12.70 7.24 9.55
N THR A 16 13.89 6.67 9.46
CA THR A 16 14.64 6.71 8.20
C THR A 16 13.82 5.88 7.24
N ASP A 17 12.96 6.55 6.47
CA ASP A 17 12.42 6.01 5.22
C ASP A 17 13.63 5.67 4.37
N THR A 18 14.16 4.47 4.54
CA THR A 18 15.21 3.91 3.68
C THR A 18 14.57 3.48 2.35
N GLY A 19 13.70 4.33 1.80
CA GLY A 19 13.48 4.37 0.36
C GLY A 19 14.81 4.78 -0.23
N THR A 20 15.35 3.96 -1.12
CA THR A 20 16.66 4.19 -1.72
C THR A 20 16.74 5.60 -2.27
N ASP A 21 17.50 6.48 -1.61
CA ASP A 21 17.86 7.78 -2.14
C ASP A 21 18.64 7.53 -3.43
N ILE A 22 17.96 7.66 -4.56
CA ILE A 22 18.55 7.78 -5.89
C ILE A 22 19.32 9.11 -5.96
N GLY A 23 20.45 9.17 -5.26
CA GLY A 23 21.46 10.23 -5.36
C GLY A 23 20.95 11.65 -5.09
N GLY A 24 20.84 12.03 -3.81
CA GLY A 24 21.18 13.39 -3.33
C GLY A 24 20.42 14.62 -3.86
N GLY A 25 19.31 14.45 -4.60
CA GLY A 25 18.39 15.53 -4.99
C GLY A 25 16.96 15.24 -4.54
N PRO A 26 16.02 16.21 -4.59
CA PRO A 26 14.63 15.94 -4.22
C PRO A 26 14.02 14.92 -5.20
N GLY A 27 13.87 13.68 -4.75
CA GLY A 27 13.25 12.61 -5.52
C GLY A 27 11.75 12.85 -5.72
N ILE A 28 11.24 12.46 -6.89
CA ILE A 28 9.79 12.43 -7.17
C ILE A 28 9.28 11.03 -6.85
N ASP A 29 8.16 10.93 -6.14
CA ASP A 29 7.44 9.68 -5.98
C ASP A 29 6.64 9.36 -7.25
N LEU A 30 6.88 8.16 -7.80
CA LEU A 30 6.05 7.57 -8.82
C LEU A 30 5.24 6.45 -8.18
N ASN A 31 3.91 6.60 -8.15
CA ASN A 31 3.00 5.59 -7.62
C ASN A 31 2.12 4.98 -8.70
N ALA A 32 1.67 3.75 -8.46
CA ALA A 32 0.63 3.08 -9.24
C ALA A 32 -0.31 2.31 -8.33
N ASP A 33 -1.55 2.15 -8.79
CA ASP A 33 -2.55 1.27 -8.19
C ASP A 33 -2.26 -0.17 -8.64
N LEU A 34 -2.15 -1.10 -7.67
CA LEU A 34 -1.67 -2.46 -7.89
C LEU A 34 -2.52 -3.47 -7.10
N GLY A 35 -2.44 -4.74 -7.48
CA GLY A 35 -3.24 -5.79 -6.86
C GLY A 35 -4.73 -5.65 -7.19
N GLU A 36 -5.07 -5.00 -8.29
CA GLU A 36 -6.45 -4.79 -8.75
C GLU A 36 -7.04 -6.01 -9.49
N GLY A 37 -6.37 -7.16 -9.48
CA GLY A 37 -6.93 -8.45 -9.89
C GLY A 37 -7.96 -9.00 -8.89
N PHE A 38 -8.72 -10.02 -9.27
CA PHE A 38 -9.67 -10.70 -8.37
C PHE A 38 -9.94 -12.15 -8.80
N GLY A 39 -9.64 -13.12 -7.94
CA GLY A 39 -9.75 -14.53 -8.26
C GLY A 39 -8.85 -14.91 -9.44
N GLN A 40 -9.44 -15.37 -10.55
CA GLN A 40 -8.69 -15.68 -11.77
C GLN A 40 -8.51 -14.48 -12.70
N TRP A 41 -9.16 -13.35 -12.40
CA TRP A 41 -9.09 -12.17 -13.24
C TRP A 41 -7.83 -11.38 -12.92
N THR A 42 -7.04 -11.10 -13.95
CA THR A 42 -5.84 -10.25 -13.89
C THR A 42 -6.12 -8.98 -14.68
N LEU A 43 -5.81 -7.81 -14.10
CA LEU A 43 -6.02 -6.51 -14.74
C LEU A 43 -4.71 -5.91 -15.27
N THR A 44 -3.69 -5.85 -14.42
CA THR A 44 -2.40 -5.22 -14.66
C THR A 44 -1.24 -6.21 -14.58
N ASP A 45 -0.13 -5.88 -15.24
CA ASP A 45 1.16 -6.52 -14.99
C ASP A 45 1.83 -5.85 -13.80
N ASP A 46 1.44 -6.27 -12.59
CA ASP A 46 1.95 -5.69 -11.34
C ASP A 46 3.47 -5.85 -11.20
N ASP A 47 4.04 -6.94 -11.70
CA ASP A 47 5.47 -7.22 -11.60
C ASP A 47 6.30 -6.27 -12.48
N ALA A 48 5.77 -5.90 -13.65
CA ALA A 48 6.38 -4.87 -14.51
C ALA A 48 6.25 -3.46 -13.91
N LEU A 49 5.09 -3.13 -13.33
CA LEU A 49 4.87 -1.83 -12.68
C LEU A 49 5.78 -1.66 -11.46
N LEU A 50 5.89 -2.68 -10.60
CA LEU A 50 6.80 -2.71 -9.46
C LEU A 50 8.28 -2.62 -9.84
N ALA A 51 8.64 -2.76 -11.12
CA ALA A 51 10.02 -2.51 -11.58
C ALA A 51 10.31 -1.02 -11.82
N THR A 52 9.27 -0.18 -11.83
CA THR A 52 9.35 1.22 -12.28
C THR A 52 8.90 2.21 -11.20
N VAL A 53 7.96 1.84 -10.33
CA VAL A 53 7.38 2.74 -9.33
C VAL A 53 8.18 2.78 -8.02
N THR A 54 8.04 3.87 -7.26
CA THR A 54 8.60 4.02 -5.90
C THR A 54 7.58 3.71 -4.81
N SER A 55 6.28 3.79 -5.11
CA SER A 55 5.19 3.42 -4.20
C SER A 55 4.09 2.62 -4.92
N ALA A 56 3.42 1.74 -4.17
CA ALA A 56 2.35 0.86 -4.63
C ALA A 56 1.09 1.08 -3.77
N ASN A 57 -0.02 1.52 -4.38
CA ASN A 57 -1.32 1.57 -3.70
C ASN A 57 -2.03 0.23 -3.92
N VAL A 58 -2.03 -0.64 -2.91
CA VAL A 58 -2.54 -2.01 -3.02
C VAL A 58 -4.04 -2.05 -2.73
N ALA A 59 -4.83 -2.63 -3.65
CA ALA A 59 -6.27 -2.80 -3.50
C ALA A 59 -6.65 -3.57 -2.22
N CYS A 60 -7.71 -3.13 -1.55
CA CYS A 60 -8.09 -3.63 -0.21
C CYS A 60 -9.30 -4.59 -0.21
N GLY A 61 -9.74 -5.10 -1.36
CA GLY A 61 -10.77 -6.13 -1.46
C GLY A 61 -12.20 -5.64 -1.73
N PHE A 62 -12.43 -4.33 -1.82
CA PHE A 62 -13.77 -3.77 -1.98
C PHE A 62 -14.12 -3.42 -3.43
N HIS A 63 -13.23 -2.71 -4.14
CA HIS A 63 -13.36 -2.48 -5.59
C HIS A 63 -12.61 -3.52 -6.43
N ALA A 64 -11.55 -4.08 -5.86
CA ALA A 64 -10.67 -5.07 -6.45
C ALA A 64 -9.78 -5.69 -5.37
N GLY A 65 -8.97 -6.68 -5.73
CA GLY A 65 -8.08 -7.38 -4.82
C GLY A 65 -8.76 -8.51 -4.05
N ASP A 66 -7.99 -9.53 -3.74
CA ASP A 66 -8.36 -10.58 -2.79
C ASP A 66 -7.14 -10.91 -1.91
N PRO A 67 -7.31 -11.67 -0.80
CA PRO A 67 -6.21 -11.90 0.13
C PRO A 67 -4.96 -12.51 -0.51
N SER A 68 -5.12 -13.32 -1.56
CA SER A 68 -4.00 -13.96 -2.25
C SER A 68 -3.26 -12.97 -3.14
N VAL A 69 -3.99 -12.14 -3.89
CA VAL A 69 -3.42 -11.07 -4.72
C VAL A 69 -2.71 -10.03 -3.85
N MET A 70 -3.37 -9.56 -2.78
CA MET A 70 -2.80 -8.59 -1.85
C MET A 70 -1.48 -9.08 -1.25
N ARG A 71 -1.44 -10.34 -0.79
CA ARG A 71 -0.21 -10.94 -0.25
C ARG A 71 0.90 -10.95 -1.30
N ARG A 72 0.63 -11.45 -2.51
CA ARG A 72 1.63 -11.56 -3.58
C ARG A 72 2.24 -10.20 -3.92
N VAL A 73 1.39 -9.18 -4.12
CA VAL A 73 1.84 -7.83 -4.48
C VAL A 73 2.66 -7.19 -3.36
N CYS A 74 2.21 -7.33 -2.10
CA CYS A 74 2.97 -6.83 -0.95
C CYS A 74 4.33 -7.51 -0.78
N GLU A 75 4.42 -8.83 -1.00
CA GLU A 75 5.68 -9.58 -0.96
C GLU A 75 6.66 -9.06 -2.02
N VAL A 76 6.24 -8.95 -3.28
CA VAL A 76 7.10 -8.47 -4.38
C VAL A 76 7.48 -7.01 -4.18
N ALA A 77 6.57 -6.16 -3.71
CA ALA A 77 6.86 -4.76 -3.42
C ALA A 77 7.93 -4.62 -2.32
N ALA A 78 7.81 -5.40 -1.23
CA ALA A 78 8.78 -5.42 -0.15
C ALA A 78 10.16 -5.91 -0.62
N GLU A 79 10.21 -6.97 -1.43
CA GLU A 79 11.47 -7.48 -2.03
C GLU A 79 12.19 -6.42 -2.88
N ARG A 80 11.43 -5.51 -3.50
CA ARG A 80 11.96 -4.46 -4.38
C ARG A 80 12.20 -3.12 -3.68
N GLY A 81 11.89 -3.01 -2.39
CA GLY A 81 11.98 -1.76 -1.65
C GLY A 81 10.96 -0.71 -2.08
N VAL A 82 9.85 -1.12 -2.69
CA VAL A 82 8.73 -0.24 -3.05
C VAL A 82 7.87 0.02 -1.81
N ARG A 83 7.53 1.28 -1.54
CA ARG A 83 6.64 1.64 -0.43
C ARG A 83 5.24 1.10 -0.67
N ILE A 84 4.61 0.53 0.36
CA ILE A 84 3.26 -0.04 0.25
C ILE A 84 2.26 0.91 0.91
N GLY A 85 1.23 1.31 0.16
CA GLY A 85 0.08 2.07 0.61
C GLY A 85 -1.22 1.29 0.43
N ALA A 86 -2.28 1.69 1.13
CA ALA A 86 -3.60 1.08 1.01
C ALA A 86 -4.48 1.84 0.00
N GLN A 87 -4.99 1.13 -1.00
CA GLN A 87 -6.00 1.64 -1.92
C GLN A 87 -7.41 1.22 -1.43
N VAL A 88 -7.98 2.05 -0.57
CA VAL A 88 -9.32 1.84 -0.02
C VAL A 88 -10.40 2.38 -0.95
N SER A 89 -11.56 1.72 -0.97
CA SER A 89 -12.66 2.08 -1.87
C SER A 89 -14.01 1.71 -1.27
N TYR A 90 -15.09 2.21 -1.88
CA TYR A 90 -16.45 1.74 -1.56
C TYR A 90 -16.60 0.26 -1.90
N ARG A 91 -17.49 -0.43 -1.17
CA ARG A 91 -17.83 -1.84 -1.42
C ARG A 91 -18.62 -1.99 -2.71
N ASP A 92 -17.93 -1.87 -3.83
CA ASP A 92 -18.49 -1.88 -5.17
C ASP A 92 -17.53 -2.59 -6.14
N LEU A 93 -17.46 -3.92 -6.02
CA LEU A 93 -16.63 -4.75 -6.90
C LEU A 93 -17.09 -4.66 -8.36
N ALA A 94 -18.41 -4.68 -8.60
CA ALA A 94 -18.98 -4.67 -9.95
C ALA A 94 -18.77 -3.32 -10.68
N GLY A 95 -18.76 -2.20 -9.95
CA GLY A 95 -18.49 -0.87 -10.48
C GLY A 95 -17.04 -0.42 -10.31
N PHE A 96 -16.15 -1.31 -9.86
CA PHE A 96 -14.74 -1.04 -9.59
C PHE A 96 -14.54 0.19 -8.67
N GLY A 97 -15.45 0.42 -7.73
CA GLY A 97 -15.38 1.56 -6.82
C GLY A 97 -15.52 2.93 -7.51
N ARG A 98 -15.85 2.98 -8.81
CA ARG A 98 -15.92 4.24 -9.59
C ARG A 98 -17.29 4.90 -9.58
N ARG A 99 -18.27 4.32 -8.88
CA ARG A 99 -19.60 4.90 -8.71
C ARG A 99 -19.69 5.64 -7.39
N GLY A 100 -20.31 6.83 -7.41
CA GLY A 100 -20.58 7.58 -6.20
C GLY A 100 -21.46 6.76 -5.25
N TRP A 101 -21.07 6.71 -3.98
CA TRP A 101 -21.81 6.02 -2.92
C TRP A 101 -22.02 6.96 -1.73
N THR A 102 -23.22 6.98 -1.17
CA THR A 102 -23.48 7.70 0.08
C THR A 102 -23.06 6.82 1.25
N CYS A 103 -21.94 7.15 1.90
CA CYS A 103 -21.49 6.50 3.12
C CYS A 103 -21.90 7.34 4.33
N PRO A 104 -22.90 6.92 5.14
CA PRO A 104 -23.23 7.62 6.38
C PRO A 104 -22.09 7.46 7.42
N PRO A 105 -21.94 8.40 8.37
CA PRO A 105 -20.98 8.26 9.45
C PRO A 105 -21.28 7.01 10.32
N PRO A 106 -20.28 6.43 11.00
CA PRO A 106 -20.51 5.33 11.91
C PRO A 106 -21.46 5.74 13.06
N SER A 107 -22.25 4.78 13.55
CA SER A 107 -23.21 4.94 14.66
C SER A 107 -22.53 5.04 16.02
#